data_AF-A0AAP0K8E0-F1
#
_entry.id   AF-A0AAP0K8E0-F1
#
_cell.length_a   1.000
_cell.length_b   1.000
_cell.length_c   1.000
_cell.angle_alpha   90.00
_cell.angle_beta   90.00
_cell.angle_gamma   90.00
#
_symmetry.space_group_name_H-M   'P 1'
#
loop_
_entity.id
_entity.type
_entity.pdbx_description
1 polymer ?
#
loop_
_entity_poly.entity_id
_entity_poly.type
_entity_poly.pdbx_seq_one_letter_code
_entity_poly.pdbx_strand_id
1 'polypeptide(L)'
;MGDPFVIRVSPNLLNQIADNEQNSKKRKKPKTKIPQRRQNVEKESPQKQASSGIDTHKSIPNTGWPPQVPVFLPISPPPSQVVNAELDAIRAVIRDSEATLERLQKKEENKMNEVTQRAKEMRDKEFKLPHQNPMPCLSEKDSCFECYGNHVKDPLKCANVVKAYADCVRKARQEVSSLG
;
A
#
# COMPACT_ATOMS: atom_id res chain seq x y z
N MET A 1 -14.68 -7.78 31.13
CA MET A 1 -13.62 -8.48 30.39
C MET A 1 -14.23 -9.71 29.75
N GLY A 2 -14.01 -9.91 28.44
CA GLY A 2 -14.50 -11.05 27.66
C GLY A 2 -14.55 -10.68 26.18
N ASP A 3 -13.47 -10.99 25.45
CA ASP A 3 -13.24 -10.56 24.05
C ASP A 3 -14.27 -11.14 23.05
N PRO A 4 -14.85 -10.32 22.14
CA PRO A 4 -15.89 -10.77 21.21
C PRO A 4 -15.37 -11.29 19.84
N PHE A 5 -14.13 -11.76 19.72
CA PHE A 5 -13.62 -12.29 18.44
C PHE A 5 -12.76 -13.55 18.59
N VAL A 6 -13.37 -14.68 18.96
CA VAL A 6 -12.72 -15.99 18.84
C VAL A 6 -13.05 -16.58 17.47
N ILE A 7 -12.07 -16.55 16.57
CA ILE A 7 -12.19 -17.20 15.26
C ILE A 7 -12.11 -18.72 15.47
N ARG A 8 -13.23 -19.42 15.32
CA ARG A 8 -13.26 -20.89 15.38
C ARG A 8 -12.97 -21.45 13.99
N VAL A 9 -11.76 -21.93 13.77
CA VAL A 9 -11.40 -22.63 12.53
C VAL A 9 -11.89 -24.07 12.60
N SER A 10 -12.63 -24.51 11.57
CA SER A 10 -13.14 -25.87 11.54
C SER A 10 -12.03 -26.87 11.18
N PRO A 11 -12.04 -28.09 11.76
CA PRO A 11 -11.01 -29.09 11.48
C PRO A 11 -10.98 -29.51 10.00
N ASN A 12 -12.11 -29.37 9.31
CA ASN A 12 -12.20 -29.67 7.88
C ASN A 12 -11.39 -28.68 7.01
N LEU A 13 -11.28 -27.41 7.44
CA LEU A 13 -10.45 -26.41 6.75
C LEU A 13 -8.96 -26.75 6.88
N LEU A 14 -8.51 -27.23 8.05
CA LEU A 14 -7.12 -27.64 8.25
C LEU A 14 -6.73 -28.80 7.33
N ASN A 15 -7.59 -29.81 7.20
CA ASN A 15 -7.32 -30.95 6.33
C ASN A 15 -7.27 -30.55 4.85
N GLN A 16 -8.12 -29.60 4.43
CA GLN A 16 -8.15 -29.12 3.05
C GLN A 16 -6.89 -28.31 2.67
N ILE A 17 -6.27 -27.63 3.63
CA ILE A 17 -5.00 -26.92 3.44
C ILE A 17 -3.85 -27.92 3.38
N ALA A 18 -3.87 -28.97 4.20
CA ALA A 18 -2.85 -30.02 4.21
C ALA A 18 -2.84 -30.87 2.93
N ASP A 19 -4.01 -31.21 2.38
CA ASP A 19 -4.12 -32.07 1.18
C ASP A 19 -3.81 -31.34 -0.14
N ASN A 20 -3.80 -30.00 -0.16
CA ASN A 20 -3.56 -29.22 -1.38
C ASN A 20 -2.07 -29.20 -1.80
N GLU A 21 -1.15 -29.60 -0.93
CA GLU A 21 0.27 -29.75 -1.28
C GLU A 21 0.54 -30.97 -2.19
N GLN A 22 -0.31 -32.01 -2.16
CA GLN A 22 0.00 -33.28 -2.85
C GLN A 22 -0.83 -33.56 -4.12
N ASN A 23 -1.75 -32.69 -4.52
CA ASN A 23 -2.55 -32.88 -5.75
C ASN A 23 -2.49 -31.69 -6.71
N SER A 24 -1.28 -31.31 -7.14
CA SER A 24 -1.07 -30.43 -8.30
C SER A 24 -1.32 -31.17 -9.63
N LYS A 25 -2.57 -31.62 -9.84
CA LYS A 25 -3.01 -32.14 -11.14
C LYS A 25 -3.16 -30.99 -12.14
N LYS A 26 -2.19 -30.94 -13.06
CA LYS A 26 -2.06 -30.09 -14.25
C LYS A 26 -3.39 -29.54 -14.80
N ARG A 27 -3.69 -28.26 -14.55
CA ARG A 27 -4.65 -27.49 -15.35
C ARG A 27 -3.92 -26.79 -16.50
N LYS A 28 -4.33 -27.09 -17.74
CA LYS A 28 -3.80 -26.50 -18.99
C LYS A 28 -4.07 -24.99 -19.01
N LYS A 29 -3.03 -24.17 -19.18
CA LYS A 29 -3.15 -22.70 -19.37
C LYS A 29 -3.44 -22.36 -20.85
N PRO A 30 -4.34 -21.40 -21.15
CA PRO A 30 -4.45 -20.82 -22.48
C PRO A 30 -3.26 -19.88 -22.77
N LYS A 31 -2.80 -19.90 -24.03
CA LYS A 31 -1.64 -19.18 -24.57
C LYS A 31 -1.88 -17.68 -24.63
N THR A 32 -0.90 -16.89 -24.17
CA THR A 32 -0.72 -15.51 -24.63
C THR A 32 0.77 -15.27 -24.86
N LYS A 33 1.12 -14.95 -26.11
CA LYS A 33 2.47 -14.62 -26.59
C LYS A 33 2.82 -13.20 -26.14
N ILE A 34 4.08 -12.95 -25.76
CA ILE A 34 4.91 -11.76 -26.11
C ILE A 34 6.33 -11.92 -25.50
N PRO A 35 7.39 -11.32 -26.10
CA PRO A 35 8.68 -11.97 -26.30
C PRO A 35 9.72 -11.93 -25.17
N GLN A 36 10.52 -12.99 -25.23
CA GLN A 36 11.69 -13.37 -24.46
C GLN A 36 12.89 -12.43 -24.70
N ARG A 37 13.37 -11.76 -23.64
CA ARG A 37 14.67 -11.07 -23.61
C ARG A 37 15.73 -12.03 -23.04
N ARG A 38 16.78 -12.24 -23.84
CA ARG A 38 17.91 -13.17 -23.64
C ARG A 38 18.73 -12.78 -22.40
N GLN A 39 18.92 -13.70 -21.45
CA GLN A 39 20.12 -14.55 -21.24
C GLN A 39 21.42 -13.77 -21.03
N ASN A 40 21.95 -13.85 -19.80
CA ASN A 40 23.38 -14.03 -19.54
C ASN A 40 23.54 -14.83 -18.24
N VAL A 41 23.94 -16.10 -18.39
CA VAL A 41 24.49 -16.98 -17.35
C VAL A 41 25.88 -17.31 -17.87
N GLU A 42 26.91 -16.78 -17.21
CA GLU A 42 28.29 -17.09 -17.56
C GLU A 42 28.74 -18.35 -16.79
N LYS A 43 29.10 -19.35 -17.59
CA LYS A 43 29.78 -20.61 -17.23
C LYS A 43 31.27 -20.30 -17.02
N GLU A 44 31.85 -20.75 -15.90
CA GLU A 44 32.58 -22.02 -15.76
C GLU A 44 34.10 -21.85 -15.98
N SER A 45 34.82 -22.17 -14.91
CA SER A 45 36.27 -22.29 -14.79
C SER A 45 36.78 -23.53 -15.53
N PRO A 46 38.05 -23.50 -16.01
CA PRO A 46 38.83 -24.72 -16.14
C PRO A 46 40.05 -24.72 -15.20
N GLN A 47 40.05 -25.75 -14.37
CA GLN A 47 41.13 -26.37 -13.61
C GLN A 47 42.31 -26.81 -14.49
N LYS A 48 43.55 -26.63 -14.02
CA LYS A 48 44.68 -27.51 -14.37
C LYS A 48 45.50 -27.90 -13.13
N GLN A 49 45.62 -29.22 -12.97
CA GLN A 49 46.53 -30.01 -12.14
C GLN A 49 47.99 -29.81 -12.64
N ALA A 50 49.11 -30.22 -12.05
CA ALA A 50 49.51 -31.15 -10.99
C ALA A 50 50.91 -30.65 -10.52
N SER A 51 51.48 -31.06 -9.39
CA SER A 51 52.30 -32.27 -9.31
C SER A 51 52.85 -32.41 -7.90
N SER A 52 52.64 -33.57 -7.29
CA SER A 52 53.41 -34.04 -6.15
C SER A 52 54.87 -34.28 -6.56
N GLY A 53 55.81 -33.85 -5.73
CA GLY A 53 57.19 -34.27 -5.75
C GLY A 53 57.58 -34.65 -4.33
N ILE A 54 57.67 -35.95 -4.07
CA ILE A 54 58.31 -36.52 -2.88
C ILE A 54 59.80 -36.57 -3.23
N ASP A 55 60.63 -35.86 -2.49
CA ASP A 55 62.06 -36.15 -2.43
C ASP A 55 62.50 -36.27 -0.97
N THR A 56 63.02 -37.46 -0.67
CA THR A 56 63.41 -37.92 0.66
C THR A 56 64.91 -37.81 0.77
N HIS A 57 65.51 -36.76 1.35
CA HIS A 57 66.94 -36.84 1.67
C HIS A 57 67.33 -36.13 2.98
N LYS A 58 67.57 -36.99 3.98
CA LYS A 58 68.76 -37.03 4.86
C LYS A 58 68.93 -35.94 5.94
N SER A 59 68.91 -36.43 7.17
CA SER A 59 69.15 -35.73 8.43
C SER A 59 70.62 -35.34 8.68
N ILE A 60 70.80 -34.19 9.37
CA ILE A 60 71.86 -33.79 10.38
C ILE A 60 73.18 -33.17 9.84
N PRO A 61 73.87 -32.21 10.53
CA PRO A 61 73.49 -31.24 11.61
C PRO A 61 73.86 -29.74 11.34
N ASN A 62 73.39 -28.85 12.24
CA ASN A 62 73.93 -27.53 12.66
C ASN A 62 74.58 -26.57 11.64
N THR A 63 74.07 -25.34 11.54
CA THR A 63 74.74 -24.07 11.97
C THR A 63 73.93 -22.84 11.50
N GLY A 64 73.62 -21.90 12.42
CA GLY A 64 73.39 -20.48 12.11
C GLY A 64 71.93 -20.01 11.96
N TRP A 65 71.45 -19.18 12.88
CA TRP A 65 70.20 -18.42 12.75
C TRP A 65 70.31 -17.40 11.59
N PRO A 66 69.25 -17.20 10.76
CA PRO A 66 69.25 -16.13 9.76
C PRO A 66 69.04 -14.76 10.44
N PRO A 67 69.56 -13.65 9.86
CA PRO A 67 69.35 -12.32 10.41
C PRO A 67 67.87 -11.94 10.28
N GLN A 68 67.29 -11.45 11.37
CA GLN A 68 65.90 -11.01 11.46
C GLN A 68 65.67 -9.86 10.46
N VAL A 69 64.75 -10.02 9.51
CA VAL A 69 64.32 -8.94 8.61
C VAL A 69 63.44 -7.97 9.43
N PRO A 70 63.64 -6.64 9.38
CA PRO A 70 62.75 -5.71 10.07
C PRO A 70 61.34 -5.83 9.54
N VAL A 71 60.43 -6.32 10.38
CA VAL A 71 59.01 -6.39 10.06
C VAL A 71 58.45 -4.98 10.23
N PHE A 72 58.17 -4.29 9.13
CA PHE A 72 57.33 -3.08 9.18
C PHE A 72 55.91 -3.53 9.53
N LEU A 73 55.48 -3.26 10.76
CA LEU A 73 54.09 -3.43 11.16
C LEU A 73 53.25 -2.39 10.40
N PRO A 74 52.11 -2.76 9.79
CA PRO A 74 51.20 -1.78 9.23
C PRO A 74 50.75 -0.84 10.35
N ILE A 75 50.90 0.46 10.12
CA ILE A 75 50.37 1.50 11.00
C ILE A 75 48.87 1.29 11.10
N SER A 76 48.42 0.76 12.24
CA SER A 76 47.01 0.67 12.55
C SER A 76 46.48 2.10 12.69
N PRO A 77 45.35 2.46 12.04
CA PRO A 77 44.79 3.79 12.21
C PRO A 77 44.51 4.04 13.69
N PRO A 78 44.71 5.27 14.19
CA PRO A 78 44.47 5.58 15.59
C PRO A 78 43.04 5.15 15.98
N PRO A 79 42.86 4.55 17.16
CA PRO A 79 41.58 3.95 17.58
C PRO A 79 40.41 4.94 17.55
N SER A 80 40.70 6.24 17.67
CA SER A 80 39.71 7.32 17.52
C SER A 80 39.10 7.40 16.11
N GLN A 81 39.84 7.09 15.05
CA GLN A 81 39.32 7.12 13.68
C GLN A 81 38.33 5.98 13.41
N VAL A 82 38.57 4.80 13.98
CA VAL A 82 37.70 3.63 13.83
C VAL A 82 36.36 3.86 14.54
N VAL A 83 36.39 4.33 15.80
CA VAL A 83 35.17 4.63 16.57
C VAL A 83 34.34 5.72 15.90
N ASN A 84 34.97 6.76 15.35
CA ASN A 84 34.24 7.81 14.64
C ASN A 84 33.59 7.29 13.34
N ALA A 85 34.27 6.42 12.59
CA ALA A 85 33.72 5.81 11.38
C ALA A 85 32.50 4.91 11.68
N GLU A 86 32.52 4.15 12.78
CA GLU A 86 31.38 3.36 13.22
C GLU A 86 30.19 4.23 13.65
N LEU A 87 30.44 5.31 14.38
CA LEU A 87 29.40 6.27 14.75
C LEU A 87 28.78 6.95 13.54
N ASP A 88 29.59 7.32 12.54
CA ASP A 88 29.10 7.92 11.30
C ASP A 88 28.31 6.93 10.45
N ALA A 89 28.70 5.66 10.44
CA ALA A 89 27.92 4.59 9.80
C ALA A 89 26.55 4.42 10.48
N ILE A 90 26.49 4.44 11.82
CA ILE A 90 25.22 4.36 12.57
C ILE A 90 24.33 5.57 12.23
N ARG A 91 24.89 6.79 12.23
CA ARG A 91 24.14 8.01 11.86
C ARG A 91 23.64 7.97 10.42
N ALA A 92 24.41 7.41 9.50
CA ALA A 92 23.97 7.23 8.11
C ALA A 92 22.76 6.30 8.02
N VAL A 93 22.81 5.15 8.71
CA VAL A 93 21.68 4.20 8.75
C VAL A 93 20.42 4.84 9.34
N ILE A 94 20.55 5.64 10.40
CA ILE A 94 19.41 6.36 10.99
C ILE A 94 18.78 7.31 9.96
N ARG A 95 19.58 8.17 9.31
CA ARG A 95 19.08 9.09 8.28
C ARG A 95 18.42 8.37 7.11
N ASP A 96 19.00 7.27 6.66
CA ASP A 96 18.44 6.47 5.57
C ASP A 96 17.13 5.81 5.97
N SER A 97 17.01 5.38 7.24
CA SER A 97 15.77 4.82 7.79
C SER A 97 14.66 5.87 7.87
N GLU A 98 14.97 7.08 8.33
CA GLU A 98 14.04 8.21 8.41
C GLU A 98 13.56 8.62 7.01
N ALA A 99 14.48 8.75 6.05
CA ALA A 99 14.14 9.06 4.66
C ALA A 99 13.28 7.96 4.01
N THR A 100 13.51 6.69 4.38
CA THR A 100 12.70 5.58 3.90
C THR A 100 11.29 5.60 4.50
N LEU A 101 11.18 5.91 5.80
CA LEU A 101 9.88 6.06 6.48
C LEU A 101 9.06 7.19 5.86
N GLU A 102 9.66 8.36 5.63
CA GLU A 102 8.96 9.49 5.00
C GLU A 102 8.44 9.12 3.60
N ARG A 103 9.25 8.43 2.80
CA ARG A 103 8.83 7.94 1.47
C ARG A 103 7.70 6.92 1.55
N LEU A 104 7.71 6.04 2.54
CA LEU A 104 6.66 5.05 2.75
C LEU A 104 5.36 5.70 3.22
N GLN A 105 5.43 6.63 4.17
CA GLN A 105 4.28 7.39 4.65
C GLN A 105 3.61 8.16 3.51
N LYS A 106 4.40 8.81 2.65
CA LYS A 106 3.87 9.50 1.46
C LYS A 106 3.20 8.54 0.47
N LYS A 107 3.75 7.34 0.30
CA LYS A 107 3.13 6.31 -0.55
C LYS A 107 1.83 5.79 0.04
N GLU A 108 1.79 5.59 1.35
CA GLU A 108 0.61 5.18 2.09
C GLU A 108 -0.51 6.22 1.95
N GLU A 109 -0.21 7.49 2.19
CA GLU A 109 -1.19 8.58 2.04
C GLU A 109 -1.73 8.68 0.61
N ASN A 110 -0.85 8.62 -0.40
CA ASN A 110 -1.27 8.60 -1.80
C ASN A 110 -2.18 7.42 -2.12
N LYS A 111 -1.87 6.22 -1.58
CA LYS A 111 -2.68 5.02 -1.78
C LYS A 111 -4.01 5.10 -1.05
N MET A 112 -4.03 5.64 0.16
CA MET A 112 -5.25 5.92 0.93
C MET A 112 -6.17 6.88 0.16
N ASN A 113 -5.62 7.96 -0.38
CA ASN A 113 -6.37 8.93 -1.19
C ASN A 113 -6.91 8.30 -2.48
N GLU A 114 -6.10 7.50 -3.18
CA GLU A 114 -6.51 6.77 -4.39
C GLU A 114 -7.68 5.81 -4.10
N VAL A 115 -7.60 5.03 -3.02
CA VAL A 115 -8.65 4.09 -2.61
C VAL A 115 -9.91 4.83 -2.19
N THR A 116 -9.77 5.91 -1.40
CA THR A 116 -10.91 6.71 -0.94
C THR A 116 -11.64 7.34 -2.12
N GLN A 117 -10.90 7.91 -3.07
CA GLN A 117 -11.46 8.51 -4.28
C GLN A 117 -12.17 7.46 -5.14
N ARG A 118 -11.54 6.29 -5.36
CA ARG A 118 -12.19 5.20 -6.10
C ARG A 118 -13.44 4.67 -5.39
N ALA A 119 -13.42 4.54 -4.07
CA ALA A 119 -14.59 4.11 -3.30
C ALA A 119 -15.73 5.11 -3.43
N LYS A 120 -15.43 6.42 -3.39
CA LYS A 120 -16.41 7.48 -3.65
C LYS A 120 -16.96 7.39 -5.07
N GLU A 121 -16.10 7.21 -6.07
CA GLU A 121 -16.54 7.08 -7.47
C GLU A 121 -17.42 5.85 -7.70
N MET A 122 -17.07 4.70 -7.12
CA MET A 122 -17.90 3.49 -7.21
C MET A 122 -19.26 3.72 -6.55
N ARG A 123 -19.27 4.29 -5.34
CA ARG A 123 -20.52 4.68 -4.66
C ARG A 123 -21.33 5.65 -5.53
N ASP A 124 -20.67 6.64 -6.11
CA ASP A 124 -21.32 7.67 -6.91
C ASP A 124 -21.89 7.14 -8.22
N LYS A 125 -21.29 6.08 -8.80
CA LYS A 125 -21.74 5.46 -10.05
C LYS A 125 -22.86 4.44 -9.82
N GLU A 126 -22.74 3.61 -8.80
CA GLU A 126 -23.65 2.48 -8.58
C GLU A 126 -24.78 2.80 -7.60
N PHE A 127 -24.54 3.71 -6.66
CA PHE A 127 -25.43 3.97 -5.53
C PHE A 127 -25.90 5.42 -5.42
N LYS A 128 -25.56 6.30 -6.36
CA LYS A 128 -26.31 7.56 -6.46
C LYS A 128 -27.71 7.24 -6.93
N LEU A 129 -28.68 7.71 -6.15
CA LEU A 129 -30.03 7.84 -6.65
C LEU A 129 -29.96 8.67 -7.95
N PRO A 130 -30.67 8.26 -9.03
CA PRO A 130 -30.83 9.09 -10.22
C PRO A 130 -31.10 10.52 -9.77
N HIS A 131 -30.42 11.49 -10.40
CA HIS A 131 -30.37 12.89 -9.99
C HIS A 131 -31.72 13.31 -9.41
N GLN A 132 -31.79 13.48 -8.09
CA GLN A 132 -33.02 13.94 -7.47
C GLN A 132 -33.22 15.35 -7.97
N ASN A 133 -34.23 15.53 -8.84
CA ASN A 133 -34.61 16.87 -9.28
C ASN A 133 -34.79 17.74 -8.02
N PRO A 134 -34.27 18.97 -8.03
CA PRO A 134 -34.44 19.87 -6.89
C PRO A 134 -35.92 19.92 -6.55
N MET A 135 -36.23 19.92 -5.25
CA MET A 135 -37.61 19.87 -4.80
C MET A 135 -38.41 20.98 -5.50
N PRO A 136 -39.49 20.64 -6.22
CA PRO A 136 -40.29 21.67 -6.87
C PRO A 136 -40.89 22.58 -5.81
N CYS A 137 -40.98 23.87 -6.13
CA CYS A 137 -41.63 24.90 -5.31
C CYS A 137 -40.90 25.28 -4.01
N LEU A 138 -39.56 25.17 -3.97
CA LEU A 138 -38.76 25.59 -2.81
C LEU A 138 -38.95 27.07 -2.46
N SER A 139 -38.94 27.95 -3.46
CA SER A 139 -39.10 29.40 -3.26
C SER A 139 -40.44 29.76 -2.60
N GLU A 140 -41.52 29.18 -3.12
CA GLU A 140 -42.88 29.41 -2.62
C GLU A 140 -43.08 28.77 -1.23
N LYS A 141 -42.44 27.63 -0.98
CA LYS A 141 -42.39 26.99 0.35
C LYS A 141 -41.72 27.90 1.38
N ASP A 142 -40.54 28.43 1.05
CA ASP A 142 -39.76 29.28 1.95
C ASP A 142 -40.51 30.60 2.23
N SER A 143 -41.11 31.19 1.20
CA SER A 143 -41.99 32.36 1.34
C SER A 143 -43.17 32.09 2.28
N CYS A 144 -43.74 30.88 2.23
CA CYS A 144 -44.85 30.48 3.10
C CYS A 144 -44.41 30.40 4.57
N PHE A 145 -43.24 29.81 4.84
CA PHE A 145 -42.67 29.78 6.19
C PHE A 145 -42.33 31.17 6.71
N GLU A 146 -41.75 32.02 5.87
CA GLU A 146 -41.43 33.39 6.24
C GLU A 146 -42.69 34.18 6.58
N CYS A 147 -43.74 34.06 5.76
CA CYS A 147 -45.01 34.72 6.03
C CYS A 147 -45.63 34.28 7.36
N TYR A 148 -45.70 32.97 7.62
CA TYR A 148 -46.25 32.46 8.88
C TYR A 148 -45.39 32.85 10.09
N GLY A 149 -44.07 32.91 9.93
CA GLY A 149 -43.14 33.42 10.95
C GLY A 149 -43.40 34.89 11.30
N ASN A 150 -43.74 35.71 10.30
CA ASN A 150 -44.05 37.13 10.49
C ASN A 150 -45.49 37.39 10.99
N HIS A 151 -46.42 36.45 10.73
CA HIS A 151 -47.84 36.60 11.04
C HIS A 151 -48.39 35.51 11.99
N VAL A 152 -47.65 35.16 13.03
CA VAL A 152 -48.01 34.10 14.01
C VAL A 152 -49.41 34.30 14.62
N LYS A 153 -49.80 35.55 14.90
CA LYS A 153 -51.10 35.88 15.52
C LYS A 153 -52.27 35.94 14.52
N ASP A 154 -51.96 36.06 13.23
CA ASP A 154 -52.97 36.18 12.17
C ASP A 154 -52.52 35.41 10.91
N PRO A 155 -52.62 34.07 10.95
CA PRO A 155 -52.13 33.22 9.87
C PRO A 155 -52.88 33.42 8.54
N LEU A 156 -54.08 34.02 8.57
CA LEU A 156 -54.90 34.25 7.38
C LEU A 156 -54.30 35.30 6.44
N LYS A 157 -53.44 36.19 6.94
CA LYS A 157 -52.69 37.15 6.11
C LYS A 157 -51.79 36.47 5.08
N CYS A 158 -51.40 35.23 5.33
CA CYS A 158 -50.55 34.44 4.43
C CYS A 158 -51.32 33.72 3.32
N ALA A 159 -52.64 33.91 3.20
CA ALA A 159 -53.47 33.20 2.21
C ALA A 159 -52.95 33.31 0.76
N ASN A 160 -52.44 34.47 0.37
CA ASN A 160 -51.90 34.68 -0.98
C ASN A 160 -50.62 33.86 -1.23
N VAL A 161 -49.72 33.80 -0.24
CA VAL A 161 -48.46 33.06 -0.33
C VAL A 161 -48.73 31.55 -0.31
N VAL A 162 -49.67 31.11 0.53
CA VAL A 162 -50.13 29.71 0.58
C VAL A 162 -50.75 29.30 -0.75
N LYS A 163 -51.55 30.17 -1.37
CA LYS A 163 -52.16 29.91 -2.68
C LYS A 163 -51.08 29.76 -3.77
N ALA A 164 -50.08 30.64 -3.79
CA ALA A 164 -48.97 30.54 -4.73
C ALA A 164 -48.20 29.21 -4.57
N TYR A 165 -47.92 28.78 -3.34
CA TYR A 165 -47.32 27.48 -3.06
C TYR A 165 -48.20 26.32 -3.54
N ALA A 166 -49.51 26.36 -3.24
CA ALA A 166 -50.45 25.34 -3.67
C ALA A 166 -50.58 25.23 -5.20
N ASP A 167 -50.56 26.37 -5.91
CA ASP A 167 -50.59 26.40 -7.37
C ASP A 167 -49.31 25.83 -7.97
N CYS A 168 -48.14 26.17 -7.41
CA CYS A 168 -46.87 25.59 -7.84
C CYS A 168 -46.86 24.07 -7.64
N VAL A 169 -47.25 23.57 -6.47
CA VAL A 169 -47.29 22.13 -6.17
C VAL A 169 -48.24 21.40 -7.12
N ARG A 170 -49.36 22.02 -7.49
CA ARG A 170 -50.31 21.44 -8.45
C ARG A 170 -49.68 21.30 -9.84
N LYS A 171 -48.98 22.32 -10.33
CA LYS A 171 -48.27 22.27 -11.62
C LYS A 171 -47.16 21.22 -11.61
N ALA A 172 -46.34 21.20 -10.57
CA ALA A 172 -45.26 20.22 -10.43
C ALA A 172 -45.77 18.77 -10.43
N ARG A 173 -46.92 18.49 -9.79
CA ARG A 173 -47.56 17.16 -9.82
C ARG A 173 -48.04 16.78 -11.22
N GLN A 174 -48.56 17.74 -11.98
CA GLN A 174 -49.02 17.51 -13.36
C GLN A 174 -47.84 17.20 -14.29
N GLU A 175 -46.73 17.92 -14.16
CA GLU A 175 -45.51 17.66 -14.92
C GLU A 175 -44.97 16.25 -14.66
N VAL A 176 -44.86 15.83 -13.39
CA VAL A 176 -44.42 14.47 -13.04
C VAL A 176 -45.37 13.39 -13.58
N SER A 177 -46.68 13.65 -13.60
CA SER A 177 -47.68 12.70 -14.13
C SER A 177 -47.70 12.62 -15.65
N SER A 178 -47.16 13.63 -16.36
CA SER A 178 -47.09 13.69 -17.83
C SER A 178 -45.78 13.10 -18.40
N LEU A 179 -44.77 12.88 -17.55
CA LEU A 179 -43.46 12.34 -17.93
C LEU A 179 -43.32 10.82 -17.67
N GLY A 180 -44.33 10.19 -17.06
CA GLY A 180 -44.41 8.73 -16.83
C GLY A 180 -45.39 8.06 -17.78
#